data_AF-A0A6B3ETM8-F1
#
_entry.id   AF-A0A6B3ETM8-F1
#
_cell.length_a   1.000
_cell.length_b   1.000
_cell.length_c   1.000
_cell.angle_alpha   90.00
_cell.angle_beta   90.00
_cell.angle_gamma   90.00
#
_symmetry.space_group_name_H-M   'P 1'
#
loop_
_entity.id
_entity.type
_entity.pdbx_description
1 polymer ?
#
loop_
_entity_poly.entity_id
_entity_poly.type
_entity_poly.pdbx_seq_one_letter_code
_entity_poly.pdbx_strand_id
1 'polypeptide(L)'
;QVTDEALLREKYGVDGPGYADLATLRGDPSDGLPGVPGIGEKTAAKLLAAYGDLDGIRAAAADPASKITPAQRRRLVESAPYLDVAP
;
A
#
# COMPACT_ATOMS: atom_id res chain seq x y z
N GLN A 1 3.25 19.65 9.23
CA GLN A 1 1.80 19.84 9.03
C GLN A 1 1.10 18.73 9.80
N VAL A 2 0.19 19.09 10.71
CA VAL A 2 -0.59 18.15 11.55
C VAL A 2 -1.97 17.99 10.90
N THR A 3 -1.98 17.62 9.64
CA THR A 3 -3.24 17.47 8.91
C THR A 3 -3.49 15.97 8.80
N ASP A 4 -4.60 15.55 9.41
CA ASP A 4 -5.33 14.34 9.07
C ASP A 4 -4.98 13.01 9.74
N GLU A 5 -4.12 12.86 10.76
CA GLU A 5 -3.97 11.54 11.42
C GLU A 5 -5.31 10.94 11.92
N ALA A 6 -6.20 11.78 12.47
CA ALA A 6 -7.54 11.35 12.87
C ALA A 6 -8.45 11.03 11.66
N LEU A 7 -8.36 11.82 10.59
CA LEU A 7 -9.17 11.65 9.39
C LEU A 7 -8.69 10.45 8.55
N LEU A 8 -7.39 10.16 8.57
CA LEU A 8 -6.73 9.01 7.97
C LEU A 8 -7.10 7.74 8.73
N ARG A 9 -7.12 7.80 10.06
CA ARG A 9 -7.57 6.68 10.87
C ARG A 9 -9.07 6.41 10.70
N GLU A 10 -9.87 7.47 10.56
CA GLU A 10 -11.33 7.35 10.35
C GLU A 10 -11.69 6.91 8.92
N LYS A 11 -10.98 7.40 7.90
CA LYS A 11 -11.23 7.04 6.48
C LYS A 11 -10.54 5.76 6.04
N TYR A 12 -9.33 5.51 6.54
CA TYR A 12 -8.42 4.49 6.01
C TYR A 12 -7.92 3.51 7.07
N GLY A 13 -8.13 3.78 8.36
CA GLY A 13 -7.69 2.90 9.44
C GLY A 13 -6.17 2.90 9.66
N VAL A 14 -5.46 3.86 9.06
CA VAL A 14 -4.00 3.97 9.11
C VAL A 14 -3.57 5.25 9.82
N ASP A 15 -2.47 5.16 10.54
CA ASP A 15 -1.71 6.23 11.15
C ASP A 15 -0.84 6.96 10.10
N GLY A 16 -0.20 8.07 10.49
CA GLY A 16 0.59 8.93 9.58
C GLY A 16 1.58 8.15 8.69
N PRO A 17 2.36 7.17 9.22
CA PRO A 17 3.23 6.31 8.40
C PRO A 17 2.45 5.42 7.43
N GLY A 18 1.34 4.81 7.86
CA GLY A 18 0.52 3.98 7.01
C GLY A 18 -0.18 4.75 5.87
N TYR A 19 -0.31 6.08 5.97
CA TYR A 19 -0.75 6.90 4.85
C TYR A 19 0.30 7.02 3.74
N ALA A 20 1.59 7.11 4.08
CA ALA A 20 2.65 7.08 3.09
C ALA A 20 2.65 5.73 2.35
N ASP A 21 2.52 4.62 3.07
CA ASP A 21 2.39 3.30 2.45
C ASP A 21 1.13 3.18 1.58
N LEU A 22 0.01 3.74 2.05
CA LEU A 22 -1.24 3.79 1.29
C LEU A 22 -1.06 4.57 -0.02
N ALA A 23 -0.41 5.74 0.03
CA ALA A 23 -0.14 6.58 -1.12
C ALA A 23 0.83 5.90 -2.10
N THR A 24 1.88 5.26 -1.59
CA THR A 24 2.81 4.46 -2.39
C THR A 24 2.09 3.34 -3.13
N LEU A 25 1.17 2.62 -2.47
CA LEU A 25 0.42 1.53 -3.09
C LEU A 25 -0.66 2.02 -4.06
N ARG A 26 -1.50 2.98 -3.65
CA ARG A 26 -2.61 3.52 -4.44
C ARG A 26 -2.13 4.35 -5.64
N GLY A 27 -0.99 5.01 -5.46
CA GLY A 27 -0.57 6.15 -6.27
C GLY A 27 -1.19 7.44 -5.74
N ASP A 28 -0.41 8.50 -5.88
CA ASP A 28 -0.87 9.88 -5.70
C ASP A 28 -0.26 10.77 -6.80
N PRO A 29 -1.04 11.16 -7.82
CA PRO A 29 -0.54 12.00 -8.89
C PRO A 29 -0.12 13.39 -8.40
N SER A 30 -0.63 13.84 -7.24
CA SER A 30 -0.25 15.13 -6.64
C SER A 30 1.20 15.10 -6.14
N ASP A 31 1.64 13.93 -5.65
CA ASP A 31 3.01 13.67 -5.16
C ASP A 31 3.91 13.02 -6.22
N GLY A 32 3.41 12.86 -7.46
CA GLY A 32 4.15 12.22 -8.54
C GLY A 32 4.31 10.70 -8.37
N LEU A 33 3.51 10.08 -7.51
CA LEU A 33 3.52 8.65 -7.25
C LEU A 33 2.58 7.93 -8.24
N PRO A 34 3.10 7.13 -9.19
CA PRO A 34 2.27 6.39 -10.14
C PRO A 34 1.45 5.28 -9.46
N GLY A 35 1.91 4.77 -8.31
CA GLY A 35 1.25 3.68 -7.60
C GLY A 35 1.44 2.32 -8.23
N VAL A 36 0.88 1.29 -7.59
CA VAL A 36 0.87 -0.09 -8.09
C VAL A 36 -0.34 -0.27 -9.01
N PRO A 37 -0.14 -0.59 -10.31
CA PRO A 37 -1.24 -0.75 -11.25
C PRO A 37 -2.28 -1.77 -10.78
N GLY A 38 -3.54 -1.33 -10.68
CA GLY A 38 -4.65 -2.18 -10.24
C GLY A 38 -4.73 -2.40 -8.72
N ILE A 39 -3.95 -1.68 -7.92
CA ILE A 39 -4.17 -1.51 -6.49
C ILE A 39 -4.64 -0.07 -6.26
N GLY A 40 -5.94 0.09 -6.09
CA GLY A 40 -6.52 1.38 -5.71
C GLY A 40 -6.64 1.53 -4.20
N GLU A 41 -7.17 2.67 -3.76
CA GLU A 41 -7.34 3.04 -2.34
C GLU A 41 -7.90 1.92 -1.46
N LYS A 42 -9.02 1.32 -1.89
CA LYS A 42 -9.70 0.26 -1.14
C LYS A 42 -8.87 -1.00 -1.00
N THR A 43 -8.06 -1.31 -2.01
CA THR A 43 -7.20 -2.50 -1.99
C THR A 43 -5.97 -2.22 -1.15
N ALA A 44 -5.34 -1.06 -1.29
CA ALA A 44 -4.23 -0.63 -0.45
C ALA A 44 -4.61 -0.63 1.03
N ALA A 45 -5.74 0.00 1.40
CA ALA A 45 -6.22 0.05 2.78
C ALA A 45 -6.50 -1.35 3.35
N LYS A 46 -7.08 -2.26 2.55
CA LYS A 46 -7.30 -3.66 2.97
C LYS A 46 -6.00 -4.42 3.19
N LEU A 47 -4.99 -4.18 2.36
CA LEU A 47 -3.69 -4.83 2.50
C LEU A 47 -2.96 -4.30 3.73
N LEU A 48 -2.96 -2.98 3.96
CA LEU A 48 -2.38 -2.38 5.17
C LEU A 48 -3.11 -2.84 6.44
N ALA A 49 -4.44 -2.86 6.43
CA ALA A 49 -5.20 -3.37 7.58
C ALA A 49 -4.94 -4.87 7.85
N ALA A 50 -4.58 -5.66 6.83
CA ALA A 50 -4.33 -7.10 6.97
C ALA A 50 -2.88 -7.43 7.32
N TYR A 51 -1.92 -6.64 6.85
CA TYR A 51 -0.49 -6.95 6.90
C TYR A 51 0.34 -5.87 7.65
N GLY A 52 -0.28 -4.78 8.08
CA GLY A 52 0.34 -3.68 8.81
C GLY A 52 0.86 -2.60 7.87
N ASP A 53 2.00 -2.87 7.26
CA ASP A 53 2.81 -1.92 6.50
C ASP A 53 3.19 -2.46 5.12
N LEU A 54 3.92 -1.65 4.34
CA LEU A 54 4.41 -2.04 3.02
C LEU A 54 5.25 -3.32 3.07
N ASP A 55 6.14 -3.45 4.06
CA ASP A 55 7.02 -4.61 4.22
C ASP A 55 6.24 -5.90 4.50
N GLY A 56 5.23 -5.84 5.35
CA GLY A 56 4.31 -6.93 5.62
C GLY A 56 3.55 -7.36 4.38
N ILE A 57 3.15 -6.40 3.54
CA ILE A 57 2.51 -6.69 2.24
C ILE A 57 3.49 -7.37 1.29
N ARG A 58 4.76 -6.93 1.23
CA ARG A 58 5.80 -7.56 0.40
C ARG A 58 6.13 -8.97 0.88
N ALA A 59 6.27 -9.17 2.19
CA ALA A 59 6.45 -10.47 2.80
C ALA A 59 5.28 -11.41 2.47
N ALA A 60 4.03 -10.93 2.59
CA ALA A 60 2.86 -11.68 2.19
C ALA A 60 2.83 -11.95 0.67
N ALA A 61 3.31 -11.04 -0.16
CA ALA A 61 3.42 -11.27 -1.60
C ALA A 61 4.52 -12.30 -1.96
N ALA A 62 5.53 -12.47 -1.11
CA ALA A 62 6.51 -13.54 -1.24
C ALA A 62 5.99 -14.89 -0.71
N ASP A 63 5.12 -14.89 0.31
CA ASP A 63 4.57 -16.10 0.93
C ASP A 63 3.40 -16.69 0.12
N PRO A 64 3.51 -17.88 -0.50
CA PRO A 64 2.42 -18.51 -1.25
C PRO A 64 1.20 -18.89 -0.40
N ALA A 65 1.31 -18.96 0.92
CA ALA A 65 0.20 -19.27 1.83
C ALA A 65 -0.63 -18.03 2.23
N SER A 66 -0.20 -16.83 1.84
CA SER A 66 -0.90 -15.59 2.18
C SER A 66 -2.25 -15.44 1.46
N LYS A 67 -3.12 -14.57 1.97
CA LYS A 67 -4.42 -14.25 1.35
C LYS A 67 -4.30 -13.32 0.13
N ILE A 68 -3.08 -13.00 -0.31
CA ILE A 68 -2.86 -12.19 -1.51
C ILE A 68 -3.19 -13.03 -2.75
N THR A 69 -4.15 -12.55 -3.54
CA THR A 69 -4.53 -13.23 -4.77
C THR A 69 -3.37 -13.27 -5.78
N PRO A 70 -3.31 -14.26 -6.68
CA PRO A 70 -2.24 -14.35 -7.68
C PRO A 70 -2.09 -13.09 -8.54
N ALA A 71 -3.21 -12.42 -8.85
CA ALA A 71 -3.21 -11.17 -9.60
C ALA A 71 -2.58 -10.01 -8.79
N GLN A 72 -2.93 -9.87 -7.51
CA GLN A 72 -2.32 -8.86 -6.63
C GLN A 72 -0.82 -9.14 -6.44
N ARG A 73 -0.45 -10.41 -6.28
CA ARG A 73 0.95 -10.82 -6.16
C ARG A 73 1.76 -10.41 -7.38
N ARG A 74 1.27 -10.72 -8.59
CA ARG A 74 1.93 -10.28 -9.83
C ARG A 74 2.12 -8.78 -9.88
N ARG A 75 1.09 -8.00 -9.56
CA ARG A 75 1.15 -6.53 -9.55
C ARG A 75 2.20 -6.01 -8.55
N LEU A 76 2.21 -6.55 -7.34
CA LEU A 76 3.18 -6.18 -6.30
C LEU A 76 4.62 -6.53 -6.70
N VAL A 77 4.81 -7.68 -7.36
CA VAL A 77 6.13 -8.13 -7.85
C VAL A 77 6.59 -7.30 -9.06
N GLU A 78 5.70 -7.02 -10.02
CA GLU A 78 5.99 -6.18 -11.18
C GLU A 78 6.32 -4.74 -10.77
N SER A 79 5.66 -4.25 -9.71
CA SER A 79 5.94 -2.94 -9.12
C SER A 79 7.05 -2.97 -8.06
N ALA A 80 7.71 -4.11 -7.82
CA ALA A 80 8.79 -4.20 -6.84
C ALA A 80 9.89 -3.14 -7.05
N PRO A 81 10.37 -2.85 -8.29
CA PRO A 81 11.38 -1.81 -8.51
C PRO A 81 10.92 -0.41 -8.12
N TYR A 82 9.62 -0.13 -8.20
CA TYR A 82 9.03 1.14 -7.76
C TYR A 82 8.89 1.17 -6.23
N LEU A 83 8.44 0.08 -5.62
CA LEU A 83 8.30 -0.04 -4.17
C LEU A 83 9.66 0.01 -3.44
N ASP A 84 10.74 -0.41 -4.09
CA ASP A 84 12.11 -0.34 -3.54
C ASP A 84 12.69 1.08 -3.51
N VAL A 85 12.19 1.98 -4.35
CA VAL A 85 12.67 3.38 -4.44
C VAL A 85 11.67 4.38 -3.87
N ALA A 86 10.49 3.91 -3.47
CA ALA A 86 9.49 4.75 -2.83
C ALA A 86 10.02 5.23 -1.46
N PRO A 87 9.90 6.53 -1.16
CA PRO A 87 10.46 7.15 0.04
C PRO A 87 9.70 6.81 1.33
#